data_AF-A0A966KF12-F1
#
_entry.id   AF-A0A966KF12-F1
#
_cell.length_a   1.000
_cell.length_b   1.000
_cell.length_c   1.000
_cell.angle_alpha   90.00
_cell.angle_beta   90.00
_cell.angle_gamma   90.00
#
_symmetry.space_group_name_H-M   'P 1'
#
loop_
_entity.id
_entity.type
_entity.pdbx_description
1 polymer ?
#
loop_
_entity_poly.entity_id
_entity_poly.type
_entity_poly.pdbx_seq_one_letter_code
_entity_poly.pdbx_strand_id
1 'polypeptide(L)'
;MTELHQLSASVAAKKIQDNELKSEDLIRSCIERIREREPITQAWVETNFDAAIERARYLDRSANLGPLHGIPFGAKDLFDTHDFPTRLGSPIYENNRPSSDAVHIALMRQAGGVLLGKTVTTEFATFKGGKTTNPHNPEYTPGGSSSGSAAAVADDMIPLATGSQTAGSVIRPAAFCGVVGYKPTYGKVSLGGVKSLSPSLDTLGSFSRTVADAALCVAAMSGDHQLATIHKMKHKPRIATCLTYDGELASTETITAIHHAALLAEDVFKTQVPAIKLPTIFKDMSALQGRIMWSESARSFSFEQNNHSEQLSQQLKGLIKLGSAITYEQYSND
;
A
#
# COMPACT_ATOMS: atom_id res chain seq x y z
N MET A 1 -9.08 -28.64 -1.46
CA MET A 1 -9.73 -27.57 -2.24
C MET A 1 -9.08 -26.26 -1.84
N THR A 2 -8.96 -25.29 -2.74
CA THR A 2 -8.46 -23.95 -2.39
C THR A 2 -9.50 -23.25 -1.52
N GLU A 3 -9.09 -22.70 -0.38
CA GLU A 3 -9.98 -21.95 0.51
C GLU A 3 -10.40 -20.62 -0.12
N LEU A 4 -11.57 -20.08 0.20
CA LEU A 4 -12.09 -18.87 -0.47
C LEU A 4 -11.20 -17.64 -0.26
N HIS A 5 -10.63 -17.45 0.93
CA HIS A 5 -9.67 -16.36 1.20
C HIS A 5 -8.37 -16.47 0.38
N GLN A 6 -8.08 -17.64 -0.21
CA GLN A 6 -6.93 -17.84 -1.10
C GLN A 6 -7.20 -17.39 -2.55
N LEU A 7 -8.44 -17.06 -2.90
CA LEU A 7 -8.78 -16.57 -4.24
C LEU A 7 -8.22 -15.17 -4.50
N SER A 8 -7.61 -14.96 -5.67
CA SER A 8 -7.26 -13.60 -6.12
C SER A 8 -8.52 -12.73 -6.24
N ALA A 9 -8.38 -11.42 -6.05
CA ALA A 9 -9.52 -10.49 -6.10
C ALA A 9 -10.25 -10.55 -7.45
N SER A 10 -9.49 -10.60 -8.54
CA SER A 10 -9.99 -10.71 -9.91
C SER A 10 -10.77 -12.00 -10.15
N VAL A 11 -10.31 -13.13 -9.62
CA VAL A 11 -11.03 -14.42 -9.73
C VAL A 11 -12.30 -14.38 -8.87
N ALA A 12 -12.20 -13.91 -7.63
CA ALA A 12 -13.35 -13.77 -6.74
C ALA A 12 -14.42 -12.84 -7.34
N ALA A 13 -14.02 -11.70 -7.92
CA ALA A 13 -14.91 -10.75 -8.57
C ALA A 13 -15.66 -11.38 -9.75
N LYS A 14 -14.95 -12.16 -10.58
CA LYS A 14 -15.58 -12.89 -11.68
C LYS A 14 -16.58 -13.93 -11.17
N LYS A 15 -16.22 -14.70 -10.15
CA LYS A 15 -17.12 -15.72 -9.56
C LYS A 15 -18.37 -15.11 -8.91
N ILE A 16 -18.23 -13.96 -8.24
CA ILE A 16 -19.37 -13.22 -7.71
C ILE A 16 -20.25 -12.70 -8.85
N GLN A 17 -19.65 -12.12 -9.90
CA GLN A 17 -20.39 -11.65 -11.07
C GLN A 17 -21.17 -12.77 -11.76
N ASP A 18 -20.62 -13.99 -11.80
CA ASP A 18 -21.24 -15.17 -12.42
C ASP A 18 -22.23 -15.89 -11.48
N ASN A 19 -22.44 -15.39 -10.26
CA ASN A 19 -23.24 -16.02 -9.20
C ASN A 19 -22.71 -17.41 -8.77
N GLU A 20 -21.42 -17.70 -8.97
CA GLU A 20 -20.75 -18.91 -8.51
C GLU A 20 -20.24 -18.80 -7.06
N LEU A 21 -20.15 -17.58 -6.53
CA LEU A 21 -19.65 -17.27 -5.19
C LEU A 21 -20.46 -16.12 -4.60
N LYS A 22 -20.87 -16.24 -3.34
CA LYS A 22 -21.44 -15.11 -2.60
C LYS A 22 -20.33 -14.26 -1.97
N SER A 23 -20.55 -12.94 -1.93
CA SER A 23 -19.70 -12.01 -1.20
C SER A 23 -19.65 -12.35 0.29
N GLU A 24 -20.78 -12.74 0.90
CA GLU A 24 -20.80 -13.15 2.31
C GLU A 24 -19.85 -14.31 2.58
N ASP A 25 -19.85 -15.34 1.73
CA ASP A 25 -19.02 -16.55 1.92
C ASP A 25 -17.52 -16.21 1.82
N LEU A 26 -17.13 -15.37 0.85
CA LEU A 26 -15.76 -14.87 0.72
C LEU A 26 -15.33 -14.07 1.96
N ILE A 27 -16.16 -13.11 2.39
CA ILE A 27 -15.85 -12.24 3.53
C ILE A 27 -15.75 -13.06 4.82
N ARG A 28 -16.63 -14.04 5.03
CA ARG A 28 -16.53 -14.97 6.17
C ARG A 28 -15.22 -15.74 6.15
N SER A 29 -14.81 -16.27 5.00
CA SER A 29 -13.53 -16.98 4.87
C SER A 29 -12.33 -16.08 5.22
N CYS A 30 -12.33 -14.83 4.75
CA CYS A 30 -11.30 -13.84 5.12
C CYS A 30 -11.31 -13.53 6.62
N ILE A 31 -12.48 -13.36 7.24
CA ILE A 31 -12.61 -13.10 8.69
C ILE A 31 -12.04 -14.26 9.51
N GLU A 32 -12.34 -15.51 9.15
CA GLU A 32 -11.78 -16.67 9.84
C GLU A 32 -10.25 -16.72 9.70
N ARG A 33 -9.71 -16.43 8.50
CA ARG A 33 -8.26 -16.32 8.31
C ARG A 33 -7.63 -15.21 9.16
N ILE A 34 -8.29 -14.05 9.26
CA ILE A 34 -7.83 -12.95 10.14
C ILE A 34 -7.81 -13.42 11.59
N ARG A 35 -8.88 -14.07 12.08
CA ARG A 35 -8.94 -14.57 13.47
C ARG A 35 -7.84 -15.58 13.78
N GLU A 36 -7.54 -16.46 12.84
CA GLU A 36 -6.48 -17.47 12.97
C GLU A 36 -5.08 -16.82 13.06
N ARG A 37 -4.83 -15.80 12.22
CA ARG A 37 -3.47 -15.31 11.97
C ARG A 37 -3.10 -14.01 12.67
N GLU A 38 -4.07 -13.18 13.02
CA GLU A 38 -3.81 -11.88 13.65
C GLU A 38 -3.04 -11.97 14.98
N PRO A 39 -3.18 -13.02 15.83
CA PRO A 39 -2.33 -13.17 17.00
C PRO A 39 -0.82 -13.19 16.70
N ILE A 40 -0.43 -13.61 15.49
CA ILE A 40 0.97 -13.71 15.04
C ILE A 40 1.36 -12.51 14.18
N THR A 41 0.57 -12.24 13.13
CA THR A 41 0.92 -11.28 12.07
C THR A 41 0.69 -9.84 12.52
N GLN A 42 -0.31 -9.60 13.37
CA GLN A 42 -0.60 -8.29 13.97
C GLN A 42 -0.76 -7.16 12.94
N ALA A 43 -1.47 -7.43 11.84
CA ALA A 43 -1.63 -6.53 10.71
C ALA A 43 -2.70 -5.46 10.90
N TRP A 44 -3.62 -5.62 11.86
CA TRP A 44 -4.80 -4.77 11.99
C TRP A 44 -4.73 -3.83 13.20
N VAL A 45 -5.14 -2.59 12.99
CA VAL A 45 -5.39 -1.60 14.05
C VAL A 45 -6.80 -1.79 14.59
N GLU A 46 -7.78 -1.92 13.70
CA GLU A 46 -9.19 -2.09 14.05
C GLU A 46 -9.92 -2.80 12.91
N THR A 47 -10.89 -3.65 13.24
CA THR A 47 -11.76 -4.35 12.28
C THR A 47 -13.22 -4.21 12.70
N ASN A 48 -14.14 -4.33 11.74
CA ASN A 48 -15.58 -4.36 12.00
C ASN A 48 -16.24 -5.43 11.14
N PHE A 49 -16.17 -6.66 11.64
CA PHE A 49 -16.60 -7.85 10.90
C PHE A 49 -18.12 -7.92 10.72
N ASP A 50 -18.90 -7.45 11.70
CA ASP A 50 -20.36 -7.47 11.60
C ASP A 50 -20.85 -6.51 10.50
N ALA A 51 -20.35 -5.27 10.47
CA ALA A 51 -20.67 -4.32 9.41
C ALA A 51 -20.22 -4.83 8.01
N ALA A 52 -19.06 -5.49 7.93
CA ALA A 52 -18.58 -6.10 6.70
C ALA A 52 -19.52 -7.21 6.18
N ILE A 53 -20.01 -8.07 7.08
CA ILE A 53 -20.98 -9.13 6.75
C ILE A 53 -22.33 -8.56 6.33
N GLU A 54 -22.83 -7.52 7.02
CA GLU A 54 -24.06 -6.83 6.63
C GLU A 54 -23.94 -6.22 5.24
N ARG A 55 -22.80 -5.58 4.94
CA ARG A 55 -22.50 -5.04 3.62
C ARG A 55 -22.44 -6.14 2.56
N ALA A 56 -21.80 -7.26 2.85
CA ALA A 56 -21.72 -8.42 1.95
C ALA A 56 -23.11 -8.94 1.56
N ARG A 57 -23.97 -9.14 2.57
CA ARG A 57 -25.37 -9.58 2.39
C ARG A 57 -26.20 -8.63 1.54
N TYR A 58 -25.97 -7.33 1.71
CA TYR A 58 -26.59 -6.32 0.87
C TYR A 58 -26.12 -6.44 -0.59
N LEU A 59 -24.81 -6.61 -0.81
CA LEU A 59 -24.22 -6.73 -2.14
C LEU A 59 -24.66 -8.01 -2.87
N ASP A 60 -24.84 -9.12 -2.16
CA ASP A 60 -25.37 -10.39 -2.71
C ASP A 60 -26.80 -10.27 -3.26
N ARG A 61 -27.55 -9.23 -2.85
CA ARG A 61 -28.92 -8.95 -3.32
C ARG A 61 -29.01 -7.71 -4.22
N SER A 62 -27.89 -7.04 -4.46
CA SER A 62 -27.84 -5.79 -5.20
C SER A 62 -27.40 -6.02 -6.65
N ALA A 63 -27.74 -5.09 -7.54
CA ALA A 63 -27.08 -5.03 -8.85
C ALA A 63 -25.57 -4.79 -8.66
N ASN A 64 -24.78 -5.26 -9.63
CA ASN A 64 -23.33 -5.06 -9.63
C ASN A 64 -22.99 -3.56 -9.60
N LEU A 65 -22.28 -3.13 -8.55
CA LEU A 65 -21.92 -1.73 -8.31
C LEU A 65 -20.60 -1.31 -8.98
N GLY A 66 -19.79 -2.27 -9.44
CA GLY A 66 -18.51 -1.95 -10.06
C GLY A 66 -17.46 -3.06 -9.94
N PRO A 67 -16.21 -2.75 -10.30
CA PRO A 67 -15.15 -3.74 -10.40
C PRO A 67 -14.79 -4.44 -9.07
N LEU A 68 -15.13 -3.86 -7.92
CA LEU A 68 -14.88 -4.45 -6.60
C LEU A 68 -16.14 -5.00 -5.94
N HIS A 69 -17.23 -5.22 -6.67
CA HIS A 69 -18.49 -5.69 -6.11
C HIS A 69 -18.30 -6.95 -5.26
N GLY A 70 -18.46 -6.80 -3.94
CA GLY A 70 -18.37 -7.88 -2.97
C GLY A 70 -16.96 -8.28 -2.55
N ILE A 71 -15.91 -7.53 -2.96
CA ILE A 71 -14.51 -7.86 -2.70
C ILE A 71 -14.01 -7.20 -1.39
N PRO A 72 -13.45 -7.97 -0.45
CA PRO A 72 -12.89 -7.42 0.77
C PRO A 72 -11.56 -6.70 0.52
N PHE A 73 -11.34 -5.60 1.25
CA PHE A 73 -10.06 -4.90 1.28
C PHE A 73 -9.75 -4.31 2.66
N GLY A 74 -8.45 -4.05 2.90
CA GLY A 74 -7.95 -3.33 4.08
C GLY A 74 -7.42 -1.95 3.69
N ALA A 75 -7.53 -0.98 4.61
CA ALA A 75 -7.03 0.37 4.39
C ALA A 75 -5.94 0.73 5.40
N LYS A 76 -4.77 1.19 4.93
CA LYS A 76 -3.73 1.70 5.83
C LYS A 76 -4.29 2.76 6.78
N ASP A 77 -3.89 2.71 8.05
CA ASP A 77 -4.32 3.64 9.09
C ASP A 77 -3.67 5.04 8.99
N LEU A 78 -3.64 5.55 7.76
CA LEU A 78 -3.24 6.90 7.35
C LEU A 78 -4.38 7.59 6.56
N PHE A 79 -5.45 6.85 6.27
CA PHE A 79 -6.55 7.25 5.39
C PHE A 79 -7.80 7.44 6.21
N ASP A 80 -8.44 8.58 6.01
CA ASP A 80 -9.69 8.90 6.67
C ASP A 80 -10.80 7.92 6.28
N THR A 81 -11.60 7.58 7.28
CA THR A 81 -12.74 6.67 7.18
C THR A 81 -13.79 7.17 8.14
N HIS A 82 -15.05 7.31 7.71
CA HIS A 82 -16.10 7.84 8.58
C HIS A 82 -16.56 6.84 9.66
N ASP A 83 -16.34 5.53 9.42
CA ASP A 83 -16.83 4.42 10.24
C ASP A 83 -15.72 3.69 11.02
N PHE A 84 -14.46 4.10 10.84
CA PHE A 84 -13.31 3.62 11.61
C PHE A 84 -12.45 4.80 12.07
N PRO A 85 -11.71 4.68 13.18
CA PRO A 85 -10.74 5.71 13.55
C PRO A 85 -9.59 5.77 12.54
N THR A 86 -8.85 6.88 12.57
CA THR A 86 -7.59 7.05 11.83
C THR A 86 -6.51 7.49 12.80
N ARG A 87 -5.69 6.56 13.30
CA ARG A 87 -4.77 6.82 14.42
C ARG A 87 -3.36 7.20 13.99
N LEU A 88 -3.05 7.14 12.69
CA LEU A 88 -1.77 7.60 12.12
C LEU A 88 -0.54 6.90 12.75
N GLY A 89 -0.73 5.75 13.38
CA GLY A 89 0.32 5.06 14.15
C GLY A 89 0.89 5.91 15.32
N SER A 90 0.12 6.85 15.86
CA SER A 90 0.58 7.80 16.87
C SER A 90 -0.43 7.93 18.03
N PRO A 91 0.03 8.01 19.30
CA PRO A 91 -0.85 8.25 20.44
C PRO A 91 -1.58 9.60 20.37
N ILE A 92 -1.05 10.58 19.61
CA ILE A 92 -1.68 11.90 19.41
C ILE A 92 -3.09 11.75 18.81
N TYR A 93 -3.29 10.73 17.97
CA TYR A 93 -4.51 10.52 17.20
C TYR A 93 -5.29 9.28 17.63
N GLU A 94 -5.05 8.76 18.85
CA GLU A 94 -5.69 7.53 19.35
C GLU A 94 -7.24 7.56 19.28
N ASN A 95 -7.83 8.74 19.50
CA ASN A 95 -9.28 8.97 19.48
C ASN A 95 -9.78 9.68 18.21
N ASN A 96 -8.93 9.83 17.19
CA ASN A 96 -9.29 10.55 15.97
C ASN A 96 -10.32 9.74 15.15
N ARG A 97 -11.50 10.33 14.95
CA ARG A 97 -12.59 9.76 14.15
C ARG A 97 -12.99 10.75 13.05
N PRO A 98 -12.47 10.59 11.83
CA PRO A 98 -12.82 11.43 10.71
C PRO A 98 -14.32 11.40 10.42
N SER A 99 -14.88 12.51 9.93
CA SER A 99 -16.30 12.62 9.56
C SER A 99 -16.60 12.15 8.13
N SER A 100 -15.55 11.87 7.34
CA SER A 100 -15.66 11.51 5.92
C SER A 100 -14.60 10.48 5.54
N ASP A 101 -14.85 9.74 4.48
CA ASP A 101 -13.86 8.86 3.87
C ASP A 101 -12.83 9.67 3.07
N ALA A 102 -11.59 9.19 3.05
CA ALA A 102 -10.61 9.61 2.05
C ALA A 102 -11.15 9.31 0.64
N VAL A 103 -10.77 10.11 -0.35
CA VAL A 103 -11.38 10.07 -1.69
C VAL A 103 -11.31 8.66 -2.30
N HIS A 104 -10.16 8.02 -2.23
CA HIS A 104 -9.98 6.67 -2.78
C HIS A 104 -10.76 5.60 -2.02
N ILE A 105 -10.98 5.76 -0.71
CA ILE A 105 -11.81 4.84 0.08
C ILE A 105 -13.28 4.97 -0.34
N ALA A 106 -13.77 6.20 -0.50
CA ALA A 106 -15.12 6.45 -1.00
C ALA A 106 -15.32 5.84 -2.40
N LEU A 107 -14.37 6.02 -3.31
CA LEU A 107 -14.41 5.44 -4.66
C LEU A 107 -14.39 3.90 -4.63
N MET A 108 -13.56 3.28 -3.79
CA MET A 108 -13.55 1.82 -3.64
C MET A 108 -14.87 1.27 -3.11
N ARG A 109 -15.53 1.98 -2.17
CA ARG A 109 -16.86 1.63 -1.67
C ARG A 109 -17.95 1.78 -2.74
N GLN A 110 -17.89 2.84 -3.54
CA GLN A 110 -18.77 3.07 -4.68
C GLN A 110 -18.62 1.96 -5.73
N ALA A 111 -17.40 1.49 -5.97
CA ALA A 111 -17.11 0.34 -6.83
C ALA A 111 -17.55 -1.02 -6.22
N GLY A 112 -18.21 -1.02 -5.06
CA GLY A 112 -18.77 -2.19 -4.41
C GLY A 112 -17.82 -2.94 -3.46
N GLY A 113 -16.63 -2.39 -3.18
CA GLY A 113 -15.67 -2.98 -2.25
C GLY A 113 -16.16 -2.95 -0.80
N VAL A 114 -15.71 -3.92 0.00
CA VAL A 114 -16.04 -4.05 1.42
C VAL A 114 -14.80 -3.83 2.27
N LEU A 115 -14.78 -2.73 3.03
CA LEU A 115 -13.68 -2.44 3.94
C LEU A 115 -13.79 -3.34 5.18
N LEU A 116 -12.78 -4.17 5.43
CA LEU A 116 -12.75 -5.03 6.64
C LEU A 116 -12.16 -4.34 7.86
N GLY A 117 -11.31 -3.33 7.67
CA GLY A 117 -10.66 -2.62 8.76
C GLY A 117 -9.47 -1.75 8.36
N LYS A 118 -8.85 -1.19 9.39
CA LYS A 118 -7.66 -0.35 9.28
C LYS A 118 -6.41 -1.19 9.54
N THR A 119 -5.46 -1.17 8.60
CA THR A 119 -4.19 -1.90 8.71
C THR A 119 -3.10 -1.03 9.31
N VAL A 120 -2.17 -1.65 10.03
CA VAL A 120 -1.09 -0.96 10.74
C VAL A 120 -0.21 -0.14 9.80
N THR A 121 0.05 1.11 10.21
CA THR A 121 1.09 1.98 9.65
C THR A 121 2.19 2.22 10.68
N THR A 122 3.40 2.58 10.22
CA THR A 122 4.35 3.26 11.10
C THR A 122 3.86 4.65 11.46
N GLU A 123 4.38 5.21 12.56
CA GLU A 123 4.03 6.54 13.07
C GLU A 123 4.17 7.60 11.97
N PHE A 124 3.06 8.24 11.59
CA PHE A 124 2.94 9.21 10.49
C PHE A 124 3.59 8.77 9.17
N ALA A 125 3.56 7.47 8.90
CA ALA A 125 4.22 6.86 7.74
C ALA A 125 5.75 7.00 7.70
N THR A 126 6.40 7.22 8.85
CA THR A 126 7.86 7.39 9.01
C THR A 126 8.56 6.13 9.54
N PHE A 127 9.53 6.26 10.45
CA PHE A 127 10.50 5.22 10.79
C PHE A 127 10.15 4.36 12.01
N LYS A 128 9.26 4.82 12.90
CA LYS A 128 8.89 4.04 14.09
C LYS A 128 7.96 2.90 13.71
N GLY A 129 8.49 1.68 13.75
CA GLY A 129 7.78 0.42 13.47
C GLY A 129 6.51 0.25 14.30
N GLY A 130 5.49 -0.37 13.71
CA GLY A 130 4.31 -0.86 14.43
C GLY A 130 4.52 -2.28 14.96
N LYS A 131 3.43 -2.88 15.46
CA LYS A 131 3.41 -4.25 16.01
C LYS A 131 3.51 -5.37 14.97
N THR A 132 3.23 -5.07 13.69
CA THR A 132 3.12 -6.08 12.63
C THR A 132 4.42 -6.85 12.40
N THR A 133 4.31 -8.16 12.26
CA THR A 133 5.42 -9.06 11.94
C THR A 133 5.34 -9.54 10.48
N ASN A 134 6.42 -10.10 9.96
CA ASN A 134 6.44 -10.64 8.61
C ASN A 134 5.73 -12.02 8.55
N PRO A 135 4.74 -12.24 7.66
CA PRO A 135 4.07 -13.53 7.55
C PRO A 135 4.98 -14.72 7.22
N HIS A 136 6.12 -14.49 6.56
CA HIS A 136 7.11 -15.53 6.25
C HIS A 136 7.91 -15.96 7.49
N ASN A 137 8.16 -15.02 8.41
CA ASN A 137 8.80 -15.30 9.69
C ASN A 137 8.48 -14.18 10.69
N PRO A 138 7.78 -14.47 11.80
CA PRO A 138 7.33 -13.45 12.75
C PRO A 138 8.46 -12.74 13.51
N GLU A 139 9.70 -13.24 13.46
CA GLU A 139 10.87 -12.56 14.04
C GLU A 139 11.39 -11.41 13.16
N TYR A 140 10.87 -11.26 11.93
CA TYR A 140 11.33 -10.28 10.96
C TYR A 140 10.30 -9.18 10.72
N THR A 141 10.80 -8.02 10.26
CA THR A 141 9.95 -6.91 9.86
C THR A 141 9.18 -7.21 8.56
N PRO A 142 7.91 -6.81 8.43
CA PRO A 142 7.19 -6.81 7.17
C PRO A 142 7.62 -5.64 6.26
N GLY A 143 8.57 -4.81 6.72
CA GLY A 143 8.86 -3.52 6.13
C GLY A 143 7.83 -2.47 6.55
N GLY A 144 7.83 -1.33 5.87
CA GLY A 144 6.92 -0.23 6.18
C GLY A 144 7.06 0.91 5.17
N SER A 145 6.29 1.98 5.28
CA SER A 145 5.35 2.27 6.37
C SER A 145 4.00 1.57 6.29
N SER A 146 3.64 0.97 5.14
CA SER A 146 2.37 0.25 4.98
C SER A 146 2.46 -1.20 5.48
N SER A 147 2.95 -1.38 6.71
CA SER A 147 3.35 -2.66 7.29
C SER A 147 2.19 -3.67 7.33
N GLY A 148 1.05 -3.28 7.91
CA GLY A 148 -0.12 -4.14 8.03
C GLY A 148 -0.74 -4.47 6.68
N SER A 149 -0.77 -3.52 5.74
CA SER A 149 -1.35 -3.74 4.40
C SER A 149 -0.61 -4.83 3.63
N ALA A 150 0.73 -4.82 3.63
CA ALA A 150 1.51 -5.85 2.96
C ALA A 150 1.37 -7.21 3.66
N ALA A 151 1.47 -7.23 4.99
CA ALA A 151 1.39 -8.44 5.78
C ALA A 151 0.02 -9.12 5.68
N ALA A 152 -1.08 -8.36 5.75
CA ALA A 152 -2.44 -8.91 5.63
C ALA A 152 -2.69 -9.56 4.26
N VAL A 153 -2.18 -8.96 3.18
CA VAL A 153 -2.29 -9.55 1.83
C VAL A 153 -1.42 -10.79 1.69
N ALA A 154 -0.20 -10.76 2.24
CA ALA A 154 0.74 -11.88 2.17
C ALA A 154 0.33 -13.09 3.00
N ASP A 155 -0.44 -12.89 4.07
CA ASP A 155 -0.95 -13.95 4.94
C ASP A 155 -2.36 -14.44 4.53
N ASP A 156 -2.77 -14.13 3.30
CA ASP A 156 -4.07 -14.47 2.70
C ASP A 156 -5.30 -14.00 3.53
N MET A 157 -5.13 -13.04 4.44
CA MET A 157 -6.23 -12.48 5.23
C MET A 157 -7.22 -11.72 4.34
N ILE A 158 -6.70 -11.01 3.34
CA ILE A 158 -7.45 -10.20 2.38
C ILE A 158 -6.77 -10.26 1.01
N PRO A 159 -7.52 -10.17 -0.10
CA PRO A 159 -6.92 -10.18 -1.43
C PRO A 159 -6.34 -8.81 -1.85
N LEU A 160 -6.82 -7.71 -1.25
CA LEU A 160 -6.44 -6.34 -1.57
C LEU A 160 -6.21 -5.50 -0.32
N ALA A 161 -5.21 -4.63 -0.36
CA ALA A 161 -5.07 -3.54 0.62
C ALA A 161 -4.56 -2.25 -0.04
N THR A 162 -4.93 -1.10 0.52
CA THR A 162 -4.37 0.19 0.12
C THR A 162 -3.18 0.58 0.98
N GLY A 163 -2.29 1.38 0.42
CA GLY A 163 -1.11 1.92 1.09
C GLY A 163 -0.64 3.23 0.48
N SER A 164 0.45 3.77 1.01
CA SER A 164 1.05 5.01 0.53
C SER A 164 2.57 4.89 0.47
N GLN A 165 3.17 5.62 -0.46
CA GLN A 165 4.60 5.68 -0.68
C GLN A 165 5.05 7.12 -0.90
N THR A 166 5.88 7.59 0.02
CA THR A 166 6.67 8.82 -0.09
C THR A 166 8.07 8.51 -0.65
N ALA A 167 8.71 7.48 -0.10
CA ALA A 167 10.01 6.98 -0.58
C ALA A 167 9.89 5.55 -1.14
N GLY A 168 9.60 4.57 -0.27
CA GLY A 168 9.53 3.15 -0.62
C GLY A 168 8.39 2.37 0.03
N SER A 169 7.43 3.05 0.64
CA SER A 169 6.47 2.47 1.58
C SER A 169 5.35 1.61 0.97
N VAL A 170 5.38 1.37 -0.33
CA VAL A 170 4.58 0.34 -1.02
C VAL A 170 5.51 -0.77 -1.53
N ILE A 171 6.52 -0.43 -2.33
CA ILE A 171 7.39 -1.44 -2.97
C ILE A 171 8.22 -2.25 -1.96
N ARG A 172 8.81 -1.59 -0.95
CA ARG A 172 9.64 -2.25 0.07
C ARG A 172 8.86 -3.27 0.90
N PRO A 173 7.74 -2.92 1.57
CA PRO A 173 7.00 -3.92 2.35
C PRO A 173 6.39 -5.02 1.47
N ALA A 174 6.02 -4.71 0.21
CA ALA A 174 5.56 -5.73 -0.73
C ALA A 174 6.67 -6.76 -1.04
N ALA A 175 7.89 -6.28 -1.31
CA ALA A 175 9.05 -7.15 -1.54
C ALA A 175 9.38 -8.01 -0.32
N PHE A 176 9.35 -7.42 0.89
CA PHE A 176 9.64 -8.14 2.14
C PHE A 176 8.59 -9.20 2.46
N CYS A 177 7.32 -8.93 2.13
CA CYS A 177 6.21 -9.85 2.38
C CYS A 177 5.91 -10.77 1.17
N GLY A 178 6.66 -10.67 0.06
CA GLY A 178 6.47 -11.54 -1.11
C GLY A 178 5.14 -11.34 -1.86
N VAL A 179 4.64 -10.10 -1.95
CA VAL A 179 3.40 -9.74 -2.65
C VAL A 179 3.62 -8.68 -3.73
N VAL A 180 2.61 -8.45 -4.58
CA VAL A 180 2.65 -7.38 -5.57
C VAL A 180 2.35 -6.05 -4.87
N GLY A 181 3.34 -5.16 -4.87
CA GLY A 181 3.17 -3.75 -4.50
C GLY A 181 3.15 -2.91 -5.77
N TYR A 182 2.11 -2.10 -5.95
CA TYR A 182 1.99 -1.22 -7.11
C TYR A 182 1.83 0.23 -6.68
N LYS A 183 2.78 1.06 -7.11
CA LYS A 183 2.75 2.52 -6.95
C LYS A 183 2.47 3.15 -8.32
N PRO A 184 1.24 3.63 -8.59
CA PRO A 184 0.92 4.31 -9.85
C PRO A 184 1.73 5.60 -10.02
N THR A 185 1.57 6.22 -11.20
CA THR A 185 2.09 7.57 -11.47
C THR A 185 1.61 8.55 -10.42
N TYR A 186 2.49 9.46 -10.00
CA TYR A 186 2.15 10.55 -9.08
C TYR A 186 0.91 11.31 -9.58
N GLY A 187 -0.01 11.61 -8.67
CA GLY A 187 -1.29 12.27 -8.99
C GLY A 187 -2.37 11.39 -9.62
N LYS A 188 -2.12 10.09 -9.91
CA LYS A 188 -3.15 9.20 -10.48
C LYS A 188 -4.31 8.94 -9.52
N VAL A 189 -4.05 8.92 -8.21
CA VAL A 189 -5.06 8.73 -7.16
C VAL A 189 -5.03 9.95 -6.24
N SER A 190 -6.21 10.49 -5.92
CA SER A 190 -6.34 11.67 -5.05
C SER A 190 -5.86 11.39 -3.61
N LEU A 191 -5.15 12.37 -3.03
CA LEU A 191 -4.69 12.37 -1.64
C LEU A 191 -5.69 13.01 -0.66
N GLY A 192 -6.89 13.38 -1.11
CA GLY A 192 -7.90 13.97 -0.21
C GLY A 192 -8.27 13.01 0.94
N GLY A 193 -8.16 13.47 2.18
CA GLY A 193 -8.35 12.67 3.40
C GLY A 193 -7.17 11.77 3.78
N VAL A 194 -5.95 12.13 3.37
CA VAL A 194 -4.71 11.40 3.71
C VAL A 194 -3.77 12.32 4.47
N LYS A 195 -3.23 11.86 5.61
CA LYS A 195 -2.16 12.60 6.31
C LYS A 195 -0.90 12.61 5.46
N SER A 196 -0.49 13.80 5.03
CA SER A 196 0.70 13.97 4.22
C SER A 196 1.98 13.92 5.05
N LEU A 197 3.01 13.28 4.48
CA LEU A 197 4.39 13.31 4.94
C LEU A 197 5.22 14.29 4.09
N SER A 198 5.07 14.21 2.76
CA SER A 198 5.73 15.10 1.81
C SER A 198 4.84 15.20 0.57
N PRO A 199 4.05 16.30 0.44
CA PRO A 199 3.07 16.44 -0.63
C PRO A 199 3.60 16.20 -2.05
N SER A 200 4.86 16.58 -2.34
CA SER A 200 5.44 16.40 -3.68
C SER A 200 5.84 14.95 -4.00
N LEU A 201 5.89 14.08 -2.99
CA LEU A 201 6.34 12.69 -3.11
C LEU A 201 5.22 11.68 -2.81
N ASP A 202 4.28 12.05 -1.94
CA ASP A 202 3.23 11.15 -1.46
C ASP A 202 2.40 10.59 -2.63
N THR A 203 2.43 9.27 -2.79
CA THR A 203 1.67 8.56 -3.80
C THR A 203 0.93 7.39 -3.17
N LEU A 204 -0.39 7.30 -3.36
CA LEU A 204 -1.14 6.11 -2.95
C LEU A 204 -0.83 4.93 -3.85
N GLY A 205 -0.83 3.74 -3.28
CA GLY A 205 -0.61 2.49 -3.99
C GLY A 205 -1.41 1.35 -3.40
N SER A 206 -1.22 0.16 -3.95
CA SER A 206 -1.96 -1.04 -3.59
C SER A 206 -1.05 -2.23 -3.31
N PHE A 207 -1.56 -3.15 -2.51
CA PHE A 207 -1.00 -4.48 -2.29
C PHE A 207 -1.99 -5.53 -2.77
N SER A 208 -1.47 -6.54 -3.47
CA SER A 208 -2.26 -7.68 -3.95
C SER A 208 -1.37 -8.91 -4.16
N ARG A 209 -1.98 -10.08 -4.41
CA ARG A 209 -1.23 -11.31 -4.72
C ARG A 209 -0.92 -11.49 -6.20
N THR A 210 -1.60 -10.73 -7.07
CA THR A 210 -1.41 -10.79 -8.52
C THR A 210 -1.38 -9.40 -9.14
N VAL A 211 -0.76 -9.29 -10.33
CA VAL A 211 -0.74 -8.02 -11.10
C VAL A 211 -2.15 -7.62 -11.56
N ALA A 212 -3.02 -8.60 -11.86
CA ALA A 212 -4.43 -8.35 -12.19
C ALA A 212 -5.18 -7.66 -11.06
N ASP A 213 -4.95 -8.11 -9.84
CA ASP A 213 -5.57 -7.53 -8.64
C ASP A 213 -5.05 -6.12 -8.34
N ALA A 214 -3.76 -5.84 -8.64
CA ALA A 214 -3.21 -4.50 -8.49
C ALA A 214 -3.87 -3.51 -9.46
N ALA A 215 -4.08 -3.92 -10.71
CA ALA A 215 -4.80 -3.14 -11.71
C ALA A 215 -6.26 -2.90 -11.30
N LEU A 216 -6.94 -3.94 -10.80
CA LEU A 216 -8.30 -3.86 -10.25
C LEU A 216 -8.40 -2.87 -9.09
N CYS A 217 -7.45 -2.91 -8.16
CA CYS A 217 -7.42 -2.03 -6.99
C CYS A 217 -7.24 -0.56 -7.40
N VAL A 218 -6.25 -0.26 -8.26
CA VAL A 218 -6.02 1.13 -8.71
C VAL A 218 -7.16 1.66 -9.58
N ALA A 219 -7.82 0.80 -10.37
CA ALA A 219 -9.01 1.16 -11.12
C ALA A 219 -10.09 1.71 -10.17
N ALA A 220 -10.35 1.02 -9.07
CA ALA A 220 -11.31 1.45 -8.06
C ALA A 220 -10.83 2.67 -7.26
N MET A 221 -9.56 2.73 -6.86
CA MET A 221 -9.00 3.87 -6.11
C MET A 221 -9.06 5.18 -6.90
N SER A 222 -8.89 5.12 -8.23
CA SER A 222 -8.86 6.30 -9.11
C SER A 222 -10.20 6.63 -9.76
N GLY A 223 -11.18 5.73 -9.71
CA GLY A 223 -12.43 5.83 -10.48
C GLY A 223 -12.26 5.54 -11.98
N ASP A 224 -11.03 5.30 -12.45
CA ASP A 224 -10.75 4.90 -13.83
C ASP A 224 -10.89 3.38 -13.98
N HIS A 225 -12.15 2.93 -14.07
CA HIS A 225 -12.50 1.52 -14.11
C HIS A 225 -11.94 0.77 -15.33
N GLN A 226 -11.48 1.48 -16.38
CA GLN A 226 -10.87 0.84 -17.55
C GLN A 226 -9.58 0.11 -17.17
N LEU A 227 -8.86 0.58 -16.15
CA LEU A 227 -7.63 -0.06 -15.65
C LEU A 227 -7.85 -1.47 -15.11
N ALA A 228 -9.07 -1.83 -14.72
CA ALA A 228 -9.39 -3.18 -14.28
C ALA A 228 -9.25 -4.21 -15.41
N THR A 229 -9.30 -3.76 -16.67
CA THR A 229 -9.13 -4.64 -17.83
C THR A 229 -7.67 -4.67 -18.24
N ILE A 230 -7.00 -5.80 -18.00
CA ILE A 230 -5.64 -6.03 -18.51
C ILE A 230 -5.72 -6.46 -19.98
N HIS A 231 -5.13 -5.65 -20.85
CA HIS A 231 -5.00 -5.97 -22.26
C HIS A 231 -3.74 -6.81 -22.51
N LYS A 232 -3.84 -7.74 -23.47
CA LYS A 232 -2.65 -8.43 -23.98
C LYS A 232 -1.70 -7.42 -24.61
N MET A 233 -0.42 -7.58 -24.34
CA MET A 233 0.62 -6.76 -24.97
C MET A 233 0.58 -6.95 -26.49
N LYS A 234 0.48 -5.84 -27.23
CA LYS A 234 0.53 -5.84 -28.70
C LYS A 234 1.95 -6.06 -29.23
N HIS A 235 2.95 -5.64 -28.46
CA HIS A 235 4.36 -5.72 -28.81
C HIS A 235 5.16 -6.26 -27.63
N LYS A 236 6.29 -6.89 -27.92
CA LYS A 236 7.23 -7.32 -26.88
C LYS A 236 7.75 -6.09 -26.13
N PRO A 237 7.83 -6.14 -24.78
CA PRO A 237 8.39 -5.04 -24.01
C PRO A 237 9.89 -4.91 -24.26
N ARG A 238 10.40 -3.68 -24.18
CA ARG A 238 11.84 -3.39 -24.10
C ARG A 238 12.21 -3.28 -22.63
N ILE A 239 12.89 -4.29 -22.11
CA ILE A 239 13.25 -4.39 -20.69
C ILE A 239 14.76 -4.20 -20.56
N ALA A 240 15.18 -3.49 -19.52
CA ALA A 240 16.57 -3.37 -19.12
C ALA A 240 16.66 -3.51 -17.61
N THR A 241 17.76 -4.08 -17.10
CA THR A 241 18.10 -3.98 -15.68
C THR A 241 18.82 -2.67 -15.43
N CYS A 242 18.59 -2.07 -14.28
CA CYS A 242 19.24 -0.82 -13.90
C CYS A 242 19.48 -0.82 -12.39
N LEU A 243 20.76 -0.87 -12.00
CA LEU A 243 21.16 -0.56 -10.63
C LEU A 243 21.32 0.96 -10.52
N THR A 244 20.75 1.54 -9.47
CA THR A 244 20.92 2.97 -9.17
C THR A 244 22.35 3.23 -8.68
N TYR A 245 22.69 4.50 -8.44
CA TYR A 245 23.96 4.85 -7.80
C TYR A 245 24.11 4.28 -6.38
N ASP A 246 23.00 3.93 -5.73
CA ASP A 246 22.98 3.24 -4.43
C ASP A 246 22.98 1.70 -4.58
N GLY A 247 23.13 1.17 -5.79
CA GLY A 247 23.04 -0.27 -6.06
C GLY A 247 24.07 -1.11 -5.31
N GLU A 248 25.20 -0.51 -4.90
CA GLU A 248 26.21 -1.16 -4.07
C GLU A 248 25.76 -1.42 -2.63
N LEU A 249 24.70 -0.75 -2.17
CA LEU A 249 24.08 -1.00 -0.86
C LEU A 249 23.14 -2.21 -0.90
N ALA A 250 22.78 -2.70 -2.08
CA ALA A 250 21.90 -3.85 -2.22
C ALA A 250 22.62 -5.13 -1.80
N SER A 251 21.88 -6.03 -1.14
CA SER A 251 22.43 -7.34 -0.79
C SER A 251 22.68 -8.19 -2.04
N THR A 252 23.58 -9.18 -1.92
CA THR A 252 23.86 -10.13 -2.99
C THR A 252 22.60 -10.84 -3.47
N GLU A 253 21.69 -11.20 -2.56
CA GLU A 253 20.41 -11.84 -2.86
C GLU A 253 19.51 -10.93 -3.70
N THR A 254 19.47 -9.63 -3.39
CA THR A 254 18.70 -8.64 -4.17
C THR A 254 19.24 -8.52 -5.59
N ILE A 255 20.56 -8.38 -5.74
CA ILE A 255 21.24 -8.31 -7.05
C ILE A 255 20.99 -9.61 -7.83
N THR A 256 21.05 -10.76 -7.16
CA THR A 256 20.80 -12.08 -7.76
C THR A 256 19.36 -12.20 -8.25
N ALA A 257 18.38 -11.73 -7.46
CA ALA A 257 16.97 -11.73 -7.85
C ALA A 257 16.72 -10.88 -9.10
N ILE A 258 17.38 -9.71 -9.22
CA ILE A 258 17.30 -8.87 -10.42
C ILE A 258 17.87 -9.59 -11.64
N HIS A 259 19.03 -10.25 -11.52
CA HIS A 259 19.61 -11.04 -12.61
C HIS A 259 18.72 -12.20 -13.01
N HIS A 260 18.15 -12.92 -12.03
CA HIS A 260 17.24 -14.02 -12.31
C HIS A 260 15.96 -13.54 -13.03
N ALA A 261 15.38 -12.42 -12.60
CA ALA A 261 14.24 -11.81 -13.28
C ALA A 261 14.56 -11.39 -14.73
N ALA A 262 15.77 -10.89 -14.98
CA ALA A 262 16.24 -10.56 -16.32
C ALA A 262 16.31 -11.80 -17.21
N LEU A 263 16.94 -12.89 -16.74
CA LEU A 263 17.04 -14.15 -17.47
C LEU A 263 15.66 -14.77 -17.77
N LEU A 264 14.74 -14.72 -16.82
CA LEU A 264 13.35 -15.15 -17.03
C LEU A 264 12.66 -14.30 -18.10
N ALA A 265 12.85 -12.98 -18.09
CA ALA A 265 12.31 -12.10 -19.11
C ALA A 265 12.92 -12.37 -20.50
N GLU A 266 14.23 -12.65 -20.58
CA GLU A 266 14.89 -13.05 -21.81
C GLU A 266 14.30 -14.33 -22.38
N ASP A 267 14.06 -15.33 -21.53
CA ASP A 267 13.45 -16.58 -21.93
C ASP A 267 12.00 -16.42 -22.38
N VAL A 268 11.19 -15.64 -21.65
CA VAL A 268 9.77 -15.42 -21.98
C VAL A 268 9.62 -14.62 -23.28
N PHE A 269 10.37 -13.53 -23.45
CA PHE A 269 10.22 -12.64 -24.59
C PHE A 269 11.13 -12.99 -25.76
N LYS A 270 12.09 -13.90 -25.57
CA LYS A 270 13.12 -14.25 -26.57
C LYS A 270 13.84 -12.99 -27.05
N THR A 271 14.30 -12.16 -26.13
CA THR A 271 14.95 -10.86 -26.38
C THR A 271 15.90 -10.56 -25.23
N GLN A 272 17.12 -10.10 -25.53
CA GLN A 272 18.10 -9.76 -24.48
C GLN A 272 17.60 -8.62 -23.57
N VAL A 273 17.96 -8.70 -22.30
CA VAL A 273 17.69 -7.69 -21.29
C VAL A 273 19.02 -7.04 -20.90
N PRO A 274 19.40 -5.91 -21.55
CA PRO A 274 20.66 -5.25 -21.25
C PRO A 274 20.65 -4.62 -19.85
N ALA A 275 21.83 -4.56 -19.23
CA ALA A 275 22.06 -3.71 -18.07
C ALA A 275 22.36 -2.28 -18.53
N ILE A 276 21.65 -1.30 -17.99
CA ILE A 276 21.87 0.13 -18.26
C ILE A 276 22.36 0.85 -17.01
N LYS A 277 23.17 1.89 -17.22
CA LYS A 277 23.61 2.81 -16.18
C LYS A 277 22.78 4.08 -16.22
N LEU A 278 22.39 4.58 -15.05
CA LEU A 278 21.77 5.89 -14.97
C LEU A 278 22.78 6.99 -15.33
N PRO A 279 22.35 8.05 -16.03
CA PRO A 279 23.16 9.26 -16.21
C PRO A 279 23.58 9.89 -14.87
N THR A 280 24.68 10.65 -14.88
CA THR A 280 25.27 11.26 -13.67
C THR A 280 24.36 12.23 -12.92
N ILE A 281 23.33 12.77 -13.58
CA ILE A 281 22.32 13.60 -12.92
C ILE A 281 21.56 12.85 -11.81
N PHE A 282 21.51 11.51 -11.86
CA PHE A 282 20.86 10.68 -10.85
C PHE A 282 21.78 10.30 -9.69
N LYS A 283 23.05 10.73 -9.70
CA LYS A 283 24.04 10.34 -8.69
C LYS A 283 23.60 10.66 -7.28
N ASP A 284 23.05 11.86 -7.09
CA ASP A 284 22.68 12.37 -5.77
C ASP A 284 21.16 12.26 -5.50
N MET A 285 20.44 11.43 -6.29
CA MET A 285 18.98 11.38 -6.27
C MET A 285 18.41 11.01 -4.89
N SER A 286 19.02 10.06 -4.19
CA SER A 286 18.57 9.67 -2.84
C SER A 286 18.78 10.79 -1.81
N ALA A 287 19.88 11.54 -1.92
CA ALA A 287 20.14 12.69 -1.07
C ALA A 287 19.17 13.85 -1.36
N LEU A 288 18.90 14.12 -2.65
CA LEU A 288 17.92 15.12 -3.09
C LEU A 288 16.50 14.78 -2.60
N GLN A 289 16.04 13.55 -2.85
CA GLN A 289 14.75 13.05 -2.37
C GLN A 289 14.64 13.17 -0.85
N GLY A 290 15.70 12.82 -0.12
CA GLY A 290 15.76 12.95 1.33
C GLY A 290 15.56 14.40 1.79
N ARG A 291 16.24 15.37 1.17
CA ARG A 291 16.11 16.79 1.51
C ARG A 291 14.71 17.34 1.24
N ILE A 292 14.15 17.05 0.07
CA ILE A 292 12.76 17.43 -0.28
C ILE A 292 11.79 16.86 0.77
N MET A 293 11.90 15.55 1.04
CA MET A 293 11.04 14.88 1.99
C MET A 293 11.15 15.49 3.40
N TRP A 294 12.36 15.64 3.95
CA TRP A 294 12.53 16.16 5.30
C TRP A 294 12.03 17.60 5.44
N SER A 295 12.32 18.45 4.44
CA SER A 295 11.86 19.84 4.39
C SER A 295 10.33 19.93 4.42
N GLU A 296 9.66 19.15 3.58
CA GLU A 296 8.19 19.12 3.54
C GLU A 296 7.56 18.47 4.76
N SER A 297 8.18 17.43 5.30
CA SER A 297 7.70 16.76 6.53
C SER A 297 7.75 17.67 7.74
N ALA A 298 8.83 18.46 7.91
CA ALA A 298 8.91 19.43 8.99
C ALA A 298 7.75 20.43 8.93
N ARG A 299 7.35 20.86 7.72
CA ARG A 299 6.18 21.74 7.52
C ARG A 299 4.86 20.99 7.77
N SER A 300 4.73 19.77 7.25
CA SER A 300 3.52 18.93 7.34
C SER A 300 3.17 18.49 8.77
N PHE A 301 4.17 18.48 9.66
CA PHE A 301 4.01 18.14 11.09
C PHE A 301 4.11 19.35 12.03
N SER A 302 4.02 20.58 11.51
CA SER A 302 4.12 21.80 12.34
C SER A 302 3.09 21.81 13.47
N PHE A 303 1.87 21.31 13.23
CA PHE A 303 0.84 21.24 14.27
C PHE A 303 1.24 20.29 15.40
N GLU A 304 1.63 19.07 15.06
CA GLU A 304 2.03 18.05 16.03
C GLU A 304 3.29 18.46 16.78
N GLN A 305 4.24 19.11 16.11
CA GLN A 305 5.43 19.65 16.74
C GLN A 305 5.08 20.74 17.76
N ASN A 306 4.21 21.69 17.40
CA ASN A 306 3.90 22.85 18.25
C ASN A 306 3.00 22.48 19.44
N ASN A 307 2.13 21.47 19.30
CA ASN A 307 1.10 21.16 20.30
C ASN A 307 1.35 19.84 21.04
N HIS A 308 2.14 18.94 20.47
CA HIS A 308 2.29 17.56 20.93
C HIS A 308 3.73 17.05 20.84
N SER A 309 4.73 17.95 20.90
CA SER A 309 6.16 17.60 20.76
C SER A 309 6.55 16.39 21.61
N GLU A 310 6.16 16.33 22.88
CA GLU A 310 6.55 15.25 23.80
C GLU A 310 6.02 13.88 23.42
N GLN A 311 4.94 13.81 22.63
CA GLN A 311 4.33 12.56 22.19
C GLN A 311 4.92 12.03 20.87
N LEU A 312 5.74 12.82 20.17
CA LEU A 312 6.44 12.40 18.96
C LEU A 312 7.62 11.48 19.27
N SER A 313 7.84 10.46 18.44
CA SER A 313 9.04 9.62 18.55
C SER A 313 10.33 10.42 18.34
N GLN A 314 11.44 9.93 18.91
CA GLN A 314 12.74 10.56 18.76
C GLN A 314 13.21 10.58 17.30
N GLN A 315 12.89 9.53 16.54
CA GLN A 315 13.18 9.45 15.11
C GLN A 315 12.46 10.57 14.33
N LEU A 316 11.19 10.80 14.63
CA LEU A 316 10.41 11.85 13.98
C LEU A 316 10.87 13.25 14.41
N LYS A 317 11.17 13.47 15.69
CA LYS A 317 11.80 14.72 16.19
C LYS A 317 13.11 15.01 15.46
N GLY A 318 13.94 13.99 15.25
CA GLY A 318 15.19 14.10 14.49
C GLY A 318 14.96 14.50 13.03
N LEU A 319 14.02 13.84 12.35
CA LEU A 319 13.65 14.18 10.97
C LEU A 319 13.13 15.61 10.86
N ILE A 320 12.24 16.03 11.75
CA ILE A 320 11.70 17.39 11.77
C ILE A 320 12.82 18.41 11.98
N LYS A 321 13.73 18.17 12.94
CA LYS A 321 14.88 19.05 13.18
C LYS A 321 15.77 19.20 11.94
N LEU A 322 16.08 18.10 11.25
CA LEU A 322 16.86 18.13 10.01
C LEU A 322 16.13 18.88 8.90
N GLY A 323 14.82 18.64 8.76
CA GLY A 323 13.98 19.31 7.78
C GLY A 323 13.85 20.82 8.01
N SER A 324 13.67 21.25 9.26
CA SER A 324 13.60 22.67 9.63
C SER A 324 14.91 23.44 9.39
N ALA A 325 16.04 22.74 9.31
CA ALA A 325 17.34 23.36 8.99
C ALA A 325 17.52 23.60 7.48
N ILE A 326 16.68 23.01 6.62
CA ILE A 326 16.71 23.21 5.17
C ILE A 326 16.00 24.54 4.84
N THR A 327 16.75 25.48 4.29
CA THR A 327 16.18 26.77 3.87
C THR A 327 15.20 26.60 2.72
N TYR A 328 14.27 27.55 2.57
CA TYR A 328 13.35 27.53 1.43
C TYR A 328 14.09 27.66 0.09
N GLU A 329 15.18 28.43 0.05
CA GLU A 329 16.04 28.56 -1.14
C GLU A 329 16.69 27.22 -1.51
N GLN A 330 17.27 26.50 -0.54
CA GLN A 330 17.84 25.17 -0.78
C GLN A 330 16.75 24.21 -1.29
N TYR A 331 15.59 24.18 -0.62
CA TYR A 331 14.45 23.34 -1.03
C TYR A 331 13.95 23.67 -2.44
N SER A 332 13.93 24.95 -2.83
CA SER A 332 13.47 25.36 -4.16
C SER A 332 14.45 25.01 -5.27
N ASN A 333 15.73 24.83 -4.94
CA ASN A 333 16.79 24.45 -5.88
C ASN A 333 16.93 22.93 -6.05
N ASP A 334 16.48 22.16 -5.05
CA ASP A 334 16.45 20.69 -5.06
C ASP A 334 15.32 20.14 -5.96
#